data_AF-A0AA38J7N5-F1
#
_entry.id   AF-A0AA38J7N5-F1
#
_cell.length_a   1.000
_cell.length_b   1.000
_cell.length_c   1.000
_cell.angle_alpha   90.00
_cell.angle_beta   90.00
_cell.angle_gamma   90.00
#
_symmetry.space_group_name_H-M   'P 1'
#
loop_
_entity.id
_entity.type
_entity.pdbx_description
1 polymer ?
#
loop_
_entity_poly.entity_id
_entity_poly.type
_entity_poly.pdbx_seq_one_letter_code
_entity_poly.pdbx_strand_id
1 'polypeptide(L)'
;MATESFREAHHFRIDNATFVNYNESPPDINIPQKLEQKLKPVTGTWLDKDKVCLEGTRTDIIEKISQWMSQNGSKPLLLCGQAGTGKSTISHTIGSKFEPKLGAFFGFNRTFAATRTPSNALRTIAYRLGIKFPEIGTKLLSIIQANPNVLESTSILELWKTLIVDPAQVMADSGQQVLIIIDALDESGKREEDGPRDKLLSLLFNRLHELPQGFHVFITSRPENDVMEYLQGQESLDTQAIQVHYMSNIQGTNDDIYKYVYSRMMKKTVLGNLEEHQCKILAEKAGGFFQWANIVSATR
;
A
#
# COMPACT_ATOMS: atom_id res chain seq x y z
N MET A 1 22.69 3.29 -34.12
CA MET A 1 23.41 4.56 -33.96
C MET A 1 24.94 4.41 -33.85
N ALA A 2 25.49 3.33 -33.27
CA ALA A 2 26.96 3.21 -33.10
C ALA A 2 27.78 2.99 -34.40
N THR A 3 27.16 2.50 -35.48
CA THR A 3 27.85 2.19 -36.75
C THR A 3 28.17 3.43 -37.60
N GLU A 4 27.57 4.58 -37.32
CA GLU A 4 27.85 5.83 -38.06
C GLU A 4 28.95 6.68 -37.42
N SER A 5 29.21 6.53 -36.12
CA SER A 5 30.12 7.41 -35.36
C SER A 5 31.61 7.17 -35.58
N PHE A 6 32.01 6.15 -36.33
CA PHE A 6 33.42 5.76 -36.54
C PHE A 6 33.84 5.68 -38.01
N ARG A 7 33.00 6.12 -38.95
CA ARG A 7 33.27 5.93 -40.39
C ARG A 7 34.57 6.57 -40.89
N GLU A 8 35.11 7.58 -40.19
CA GLU A 8 36.34 8.27 -40.58
C GLU A 8 37.43 8.26 -39.50
N ALA A 9 37.29 7.48 -38.42
CA ALA A 9 38.28 7.48 -37.35
C ALA A 9 39.55 6.68 -37.75
N HIS A 10 40.73 7.30 -37.66
CA HIS A 10 42.03 6.67 -37.88
C HIS A 10 43.02 7.09 -36.78
N HIS A 11 44.01 6.24 -36.48
CA HIS A 11 45.04 6.46 -35.44
C HIS A 11 44.52 6.56 -33.99
N PHE A 12 43.66 5.65 -33.55
CA PHE A 12 43.32 5.53 -32.13
C PHE A 12 43.57 4.13 -31.61
N ARG A 13 43.85 4.05 -30.31
CA ARG A 13 44.05 2.80 -29.57
C ARG A 13 43.08 2.81 -28.40
N ILE A 14 42.30 1.75 -28.29
CA ILE A 14 41.37 1.55 -27.17
C ILE A 14 41.99 0.52 -26.25
N ASP A 15 42.42 0.94 -25.06
CA ASP A 15 42.88 0.06 -24.00
C ASP A 15 41.81 0.07 -22.87
N ASN A 16 41.34 -1.11 -22.45
CA ASN A 16 40.34 -1.32 -21.39
C ASN A 16 38.94 -0.71 -21.60
N ALA A 17 38.35 -0.80 -22.79
CA ALA A 17 36.95 -0.43 -22.97
C ALA A 17 35.97 -1.53 -22.57
N THR A 18 34.94 -1.15 -21.81
CA THR A 18 33.76 -1.98 -21.54
C THR A 18 32.64 -1.57 -22.47
N PHE A 19 32.23 -2.46 -23.38
CA PHE A 19 31.06 -2.26 -24.23
C PHE A 19 29.83 -2.85 -23.57
N VAL A 20 28.86 -2.01 -23.22
CA VAL A 20 27.58 -2.45 -22.68
C VAL A 20 26.57 -2.50 -23.83
N ASN A 21 26.02 -3.68 -24.08
CA ASN A 21 24.98 -3.86 -25.08
C ASN A 21 23.63 -3.36 -24.53
N TYR A 22 23.17 -2.20 -24.99
CA TYR A 22 21.80 -1.76 -24.79
C TYR A 22 20.88 -2.47 -25.80
N ASN A 23 20.57 -3.74 -25.53
CA ASN A 23 19.48 -4.45 -26.21
C ASN A 23 18.10 -3.97 -25.72
N GLU A 24 18.05 -3.00 -24.82
CA GLU A 24 16.81 -2.38 -24.37
C GLU A 24 16.60 -1.07 -25.14
N SER A 25 15.51 -1.02 -25.90
CA SER A 25 14.94 0.23 -26.36
C SER A 25 14.87 1.20 -25.17
N PRO A 26 15.23 2.48 -25.34
CA PRO A 26 15.06 3.45 -24.26
C PRO A 26 13.62 3.37 -23.73
N PRO A 27 13.41 3.42 -22.40
CA PRO A 27 12.08 3.32 -21.83
C PRO A 27 11.18 4.33 -22.53
N ASP A 28 10.10 3.83 -23.12
CA ASP A 28 9.16 4.65 -23.86
C ASP A 28 8.67 5.74 -22.90
N ILE A 29 9.04 6.99 -23.18
CA ILE A 29 8.86 8.14 -22.28
C ILE A 29 7.36 8.36 -21.98
N ASN A 30 6.47 7.70 -22.75
CA ASN A 30 5.03 7.74 -22.61
C ASN A 30 4.44 6.57 -21.81
N ILE A 31 5.24 5.70 -21.16
CA ILE A 31 4.73 4.57 -20.33
C ILE A 31 3.63 5.03 -19.36
N PRO A 32 3.81 6.10 -18.56
CA PRO A 32 2.77 6.55 -17.64
C PRO A 32 1.45 6.88 -18.31
N GLN A 33 1.48 7.63 -19.42
CA GLN A 33 0.28 8.02 -20.16
C GLN A 33 -0.42 6.81 -20.80
N LYS A 34 0.36 5.88 -21.38
CA LYS A 34 -0.17 4.65 -21.98
C LYS A 34 -0.83 3.74 -20.95
N LEU A 35 -0.18 3.58 -19.78
CA LEU A 35 -0.74 2.80 -18.68
C LEU A 35 -1.99 3.46 -18.11
N GLU A 36 -2.00 4.78 -17.95
CA GLU A 36 -3.17 5.53 -17.46
C GLU A 36 -4.39 5.31 -18.38
N GLN A 37 -4.20 5.45 -19.68
CA GLN A 37 -5.27 5.24 -20.68
C GLN A 37 -5.82 3.81 -20.68
N LYS A 38 -4.93 2.80 -20.51
CA LYS A 38 -5.29 1.38 -20.55
C LYS A 38 -5.91 0.89 -19.24
N LEU A 39 -5.28 1.19 -18.11
CA LEU A 39 -5.66 0.68 -16.80
C LEU A 39 -6.73 1.52 -16.11
N LYS A 40 -6.89 2.79 -16.50
CA LYS A 40 -7.90 3.72 -15.97
C LYS A 40 -7.89 3.76 -14.42
N PRO A 41 -6.75 4.13 -13.81
CA PRO A 41 -6.58 4.08 -12.36
C PRO A 41 -7.57 4.99 -11.63
N VAL A 42 -7.99 4.59 -10.43
CA VAL A 42 -8.90 5.38 -9.59
C VAL A 42 -8.13 6.49 -8.89
N THR A 43 -8.60 7.73 -9.00
CA THR A 43 -8.01 8.91 -8.35
C THR A 43 -8.40 9.02 -6.88
N GLY A 44 -7.64 9.80 -6.09
CA GLY A 44 -7.93 10.05 -4.67
C GLY A 44 -7.78 8.82 -3.75
N THR A 45 -7.15 7.76 -4.25
CA THR A 45 -6.88 6.51 -3.51
C THR A 45 -5.47 6.47 -2.91
N TRP A 46 -4.61 7.41 -3.29
CA TRP A 46 -3.18 7.45 -2.96
C TRP A 46 -2.90 7.91 -1.52
N LEU A 47 -1.62 7.83 -1.14
CA LEU A 47 -1.08 8.39 0.09
C LEU A 47 -1.50 9.86 0.30
N ASP A 48 -2.01 10.15 1.48
CA ASP A 48 -2.35 11.48 1.96
C ASP A 48 -1.37 11.88 3.06
N LYS A 49 -0.50 12.86 2.78
CA LYS A 49 0.56 13.30 3.71
C LYS A 49 0.01 14.06 4.92
N ASP A 50 -1.23 14.55 4.85
CA ASP A 50 -1.89 15.25 5.95
C ASP A 50 -2.59 14.28 6.92
N LYS A 51 -2.67 12.99 6.56
CA LYS A 51 -3.27 11.92 7.38
C LYS A 51 -2.26 11.08 8.15
N VAL A 52 -1.00 11.52 8.26
CA VAL A 52 0.02 10.80 9.04
C VAL A 52 -0.20 10.95 10.55
N CYS A 53 0.41 10.05 11.32
CA CYS A 53 0.39 10.07 12.77
C CYS A 53 1.01 11.37 13.28
N LEU A 54 0.49 11.87 14.40
CA LEU A 54 1.15 12.94 15.12
C LEU A 54 2.52 12.44 15.59
N GLU A 55 3.54 13.27 15.47
CA GLU A 55 4.89 12.95 15.94
C GLU A 55 4.87 12.52 17.42
N GLY A 56 5.61 11.46 17.74
CA GLY A 56 5.65 10.89 19.10
C GLY A 56 4.42 10.07 19.49
N THR A 57 3.52 9.77 18.56
CA THR A 57 2.38 8.84 18.76
C THR A 57 2.54 7.57 17.93
N ARG A 58 1.93 6.46 18.38
CA ARG A 58 1.93 5.17 17.67
C ARG A 58 3.34 4.64 17.34
N THR A 59 4.36 5.08 18.07
CA THR A 59 5.77 4.80 17.79
C THR A 59 6.05 3.30 17.75
N ASP A 60 5.52 2.54 18.71
CA ASP A 60 5.80 1.12 18.86
C ASP A 60 5.33 0.30 17.65
N ILE A 61 4.12 0.57 17.15
CA ILE A 61 3.58 -0.15 15.99
C ILE A 61 4.26 0.31 14.70
N ILE A 62 4.58 1.59 14.57
CA ILE A 62 5.35 2.11 13.44
C ILE A 62 6.74 1.44 13.38
N GLU A 63 7.38 1.25 14.53
CA GLU A 63 8.68 0.61 14.63
C GLU A 63 8.59 -0.88 14.30
N LYS A 64 7.59 -1.60 14.82
CA LYS A 64 7.34 -3.01 14.45
C LYS A 64 7.16 -3.20 12.95
N ILE A 65 6.39 -2.32 12.30
CA ILE A 65 6.20 -2.36 10.83
C ILE A 65 7.51 -1.98 10.11
N SER A 66 8.30 -1.07 10.68
CA SER A 66 9.60 -0.69 10.11
C SER A 66 10.61 -1.85 10.15
N GLN A 67 10.61 -2.62 11.24
CA GLN A 67 11.40 -3.85 11.36
C GLN A 67 10.93 -4.92 10.39
N TRP A 68 9.61 -5.10 10.24
CA TRP A 68 9.05 -5.99 9.23
C TRP A 68 9.52 -5.63 7.79
N MET A 69 9.53 -4.34 7.42
CA MET A 69 10.05 -3.87 6.13
C MET A 69 11.54 -4.17 5.92
N SER A 70 12.31 -4.39 6.98
CA SER A 70 13.74 -4.70 6.88
C SER A 70 14.02 -6.18 6.57
N GLN A 71 13.02 -7.05 6.68
CA GLN A 71 13.15 -8.50 6.46
C GLN A 71 12.80 -8.85 5.01
N ASN A 72 13.64 -9.62 4.33
CA ASN A 72 13.33 -10.16 2.99
C ASN A 72 12.41 -11.38 3.11
N GLY A 73 11.48 -11.53 2.16
CA GLY A 73 10.52 -12.65 2.16
C GLY A 73 9.59 -12.64 3.37
N SER A 74 9.41 -11.49 4.02
CA SER A 74 8.50 -11.35 5.14
C SER A 74 7.07 -11.66 4.70
N LYS A 75 6.33 -12.37 5.54
CA LYS A 75 4.89 -12.59 5.33
C LYS A 75 4.17 -11.25 5.19
N PRO A 76 3.07 -11.18 4.43
CA PRO A 76 2.18 -10.02 4.42
C PRO A 76 1.79 -9.62 5.84
N LEU A 77 1.59 -8.32 6.08
CA LEU A 77 1.25 -7.80 7.40
C LEU A 77 -0.16 -7.21 7.40
N LEU A 78 -1.01 -7.70 8.30
CA LEU A 78 -2.34 -7.16 8.55
C LEU A 78 -2.36 -6.39 9.88
N LEU A 79 -2.69 -5.10 9.84
CA LEU A 79 -3.06 -4.33 11.02
C LEU A 79 -4.59 -4.35 11.18
N CYS A 80 -5.06 -5.09 12.18
CA CYS A 80 -6.47 -5.33 12.43
C CYS A 80 -6.99 -4.51 13.63
N GLY A 81 -8.19 -3.96 13.54
CA GLY A 81 -8.79 -3.24 14.66
C GLY A 81 -10.08 -2.50 14.32
N GLN A 82 -10.81 -2.05 15.34
CA GLN A 82 -12.09 -1.38 15.18
C GLN A 82 -11.99 -0.02 14.45
N ALA A 83 -13.13 0.51 14.01
CA ALA A 83 -13.21 1.85 13.43
C ALA A 83 -12.66 2.92 14.41
N GLY A 84 -12.07 3.98 13.89
CA GLY A 84 -11.58 5.09 14.71
C GLY A 84 -10.32 4.82 15.55
N THR A 85 -9.69 3.64 15.42
CA THR A 85 -8.45 3.30 16.14
C THR A 85 -7.17 3.91 15.53
N GLY A 86 -7.24 4.44 14.30
CA GLY A 86 -6.13 5.11 13.61
C GLY A 86 -5.34 4.25 12.61
N LYS A 87 -5.88 3.10 12.18
CA LYS A 87 -5.21 2.21 11.20
C LYS A 87 -4.83 2.91 9.90
N SER A 88 -5.76 3.65 9.29
CA SER A 88 -5.48 4.43 8.07
C SER A 88 -4.43 5.51 8.29
N THR A 89 -4.40 6.12 9.46
CA THR A 89 -3.35 7.09 9.82
C THR A 89 -1.98 6.41 9.89
N ILE A 90 -1.91 5.20 10.45
CA ILE A 90 -0.68 4.40 10.46
C ILE A 90 -0.28 3.99 9.03
N SER A 91 -1.21 3.55 8.18
CA SER A 91 -0.90 3.18 6.79
C SER A 91 -0.38 4.34 5.96
N HIS A 92 -0.95 5.54 6.11
CA HIS A 92 -0.39 6.76 5.53
C HIS A 92 0.99 7.10 6.12
N THR A 93 1.21 6.92 7.42
CA THR A 93 2.52 7.15 8.05
C THR A 93 3.60 6.24 7.49
N ILE A 94 3.30 4.94 7.37
CA ILE A 94 4.21 3.95 6.80
C ILE A 94 4.47 4.25 5.32
N GLY A 95 3.44 4.57 4.54
CA GLY A 95 3.61 4.97 3.13
C GLY A 95 4.49 6.22 2.98
N SER A 96 4.34 7.21 3.86
CA SER A 96 5.18 8.41 3.88
C SER A 96 6.62 8.09 4.28
N LYS A 97 6.82 7.28 5.34
CA LYS A 97 8.15 6.87 5.84
C LYS A 97 8.95 6.07 4.81
N PHE A 98 8.27 5.26 3.99
CA PHE A 98 8.88 4.39 2.99
C PHE A 98 8.57 4.83 1.55
N GLU A 99 8.31 6.13 1.31
CA GLU A 99 7.92 6.65 -0.01
C GLU A 99 8.87 6.26 -1.18
N PRO A 100 10.20 6.18 -0.99
CA PRO A 100 11.09 5.64 -2.03
C PRO A 100 10.77 4.20 -2.43
N LYS A 101 10.33 3.37 -1.49
CA LYS A 101 9.95 1.96 -1.68
C LYS A 101 8.45 1.76 -1.96
N LEU A 102 7.62 2.78 -1.75
CA LEU A 102 6.17 2.72 -1.94
C LEU A 102 5.85 2.57 -3.43
N GLY A 103 5.59 1.33 -3.83
CA GLY A 103 5.18 0.98 -5.18
C GLY A 103 3.71 1.25 -5.45
N ALA A 104 2.86 0.98 -4.46
CA ALA A 104 1.44 1.26 -4.56
C ALA A 104 0.79 1.55 -3.21
N PHE A 105 -0.24 2.40 -3.23
CA PHE A 105 -1.16 2.64 -2.14
C PHE A 105 -2.57 2.65 -2.73
N PHE A 106 -3.48 1.88 -2.15
CA PHE A 106 -4.89 1.92 -2.48
C PHE A 106 -5.73 1.85 -1.21
N GLY A 107 -6.44 2.94 -0.89
CA GLY A 107 -7.42 2.94 0.20
C GLY A 107 -8.83 2.66 -0.33
N PHE A 108 -9.46 1.59 0.17
CA PHE A 108 -10.88 1.38 -0.02
C PHE A 108 -11.71 2.41 0.78
N ASN A 109 -12.92 2.68 0.31
CA ASN A 109 -13.83 3.57 1.00
C ASN A 109 -15.27 3.26 0.56
N ARG A 110 -16.15 2.93 1.51
CA ARG A 110 -17.55 2.55 1.22
C ARG A 110 -18.35 3.64 0.49
N THR A 111 -18.07 4.91 0.74
CA THR A 111 -18.70 6.03 0.04
C THR A 111 -18.40 6.02 -1.46
N PHE A 112 -17.26 5.43 -1.86
CA PHE A 112 -16.83 5.31 -3.25
C PHE A 112 -16.88 3.85 -3.74
N ALA A 113 -17.73 2.99 -3.16
CA ALA A 113 -17.78 1.56 -3.48
C ALA A 113 -18.04 1.26 -4.97
N ALA A 114 -18.69 2.17 -5.71
CA ALA A 114 -18.90 2.03 -7.15
C ALA A 114 -17.60 2.12 -7.97
N THR A 115 -16.60 2.86 -7.50
CA THR A 115 -15.32 3.05 -8.21
C THR A 115 -14.17 2.34 -7.54
N ARG A 116 -14.16 2.24 -6.21
CA ARG A 116 -13.15 1.53 -5.41
C ARG A 116 -13.50 0.05 -5.25
N THR A 117 -13.72 -0.62 -6.38
CA THR A 117 -13.97 -2.06 -6.44
C THR A 117 -12.66 -2.86 -6.39
N PRO A 118 -12.69 -4.16 -6.06
CA PRO A 118 -11.50 -5.02 -6.10
C PRO A 118 -10.79 -5.03 -7.46
N SER A 119 -11.52 -5.08 -8.56
CA SER A 119 -10.94 -5.06 -9.91
C SER A 119 -10.22 -3.73 -10.20
N ASN A 120 -10.83 -2.60 -9.83
CA ASN A 120 -10.22 -1.28 -10.00
C ASN A 120 -9.05 -1.06 -9.05
N ALA A 121 -9.06 -1.68 -7.86
CA ALA A 121 -7.92 -1.69 -6.96
C ALA A 121 -6.70 -2.35 -7.62
N LEU A 122 -6.86 -3.55 -8.19
CA LEU A 122 -5.78 -4.24 -8.90
C LEU A 122 -5.25 -3.43 -10.09
N ARG A 123 -6.13 -2.84 -10.91
CA ARG A 123 -5.70 -1.97 -12.03
C ARG A 123 -4.95 -0.73 -11.55
N THR A 124 -5.41 -0.12 -10.46
CA THR A 124 -4.75 1.06 -9.88
C THR A 124 -3.40 0.69 -9.28
N ILE A 125 -3.28 -0.44 -8.58
CA ILE A 125 -2.01 -0.94 -8.04
C ILE A 125 -1.03 -1.23 -9.19
N ALA A 126 -1.47 -1.93 -10.24
CA ALA A 126 -0.66 -2.20 -11.43
C ALA A 126 -0.14 -0.91 -12.09
N TYR A 127 -1.02 0.08 -12.26
CA TYR A 127 -0.64 1.40 -12.78
C TYR A 127 0.43 2.06 -11.89
N ARG A 128 0.23 2.08 -10.57
CA ARG A 128 1.16 2.72 -9.62
C ARG A 128 2.53 2.03 -9.61
N LEU A 129 2.56 0.70 -9.64
CA LEU A 129 3.78 -0.07 -9.78
C LEU A 129 4.48 0.25 -11.10
N GLY A 130 3.76 0.27 -12.22
CA GLY A 130 4.33 0.51 -13.54
C GLY A 130 4.89 1.92 -13.77
N ILE A 131 4.33 2.95 -13.11
CA ILE A 131 4.92 4.30 -13.15
C ILE A 131 6.08 4.48 -12.18
N LYS A 132 6.13 3.70 -11.10
CA LYS A 132 7.21 3.76 -10.11
C LYS A 132 8.44 2.98 -10.56
N PHE A 133 8.23 1.82 -11.19
CA PHE A 133 9.26 0.90 -11.65
C PHE A 133 9.11 0.68 -13.17
N PRO A 134 9.92 1.37 -13.99
CA PRO A 134 9.81 1.32 -15.45
C PRO A 134 9.86 -0.09 -16.06
N GLU A 135 10.56 -1.02 -15.43
CA GLU A 135 10.66 -2.43 -15.80
C GLU A 135 9.29 -3.12 -15.72
N ILE A 136 8.57 -2.90 -14.60
CA ILE A 136 7.19 -3.37 -14.43
C ILE A 136 6.28 -2.69 -15.45
N GLY A 137 6.44 -1.37 -15.67
CA GLY A 137 5.63 -0.62 -16.62
C GLY A 137 5.76 -1.12 -18.06
N THR A 138 6.98 -1.41 -18.48
CA THR A 138 7.28 -1.99 -19.80
C THR A 138 6.68 -3.39 -19.93
N LYS A 139 6.84 -4.23 -18.91
CA LYS A 139 6.26 -5.58 -18.89
C LYS A 139 4.73 -5.57 -18.92
N LEU A 140 4.10 -4.66 -18.18
CA LEU A 140 2.65 -4.45 -18.20
C LEU A 140 2.15 -4.10 -19.60
N LEU A 141 2.80 -3.15 -20.28
CA LEU A 141 2.41 -2.77 -21.64
C LEU A 141 2.54 -3.94 -22.62
N SER A 142 3.62 -4.73 -22.51
CA SER A 142 3.82 -5.94 -23.30
C SER A 142 2.69 -6.97 -23.08
N ILE A 143 2.33 -7.24 -21.82
CA ILE A 143 1.25 -8.18 -21.47
C ILE A 143 -0.09 -7.69 -22.02
N ILE A 144 -0.41 -6.41 -21.86
CA ILE A 144 -1.68 -5.82 -22.33
C ILE A 144 -1.73 -5.79 -23.87
N GLN A 145 -0.60 -5.61 -24.56
CA GLN A 145 -0.54 -5.69 -26.02
C GLN A 145 -0.76 -7.11 -26.52
N ALA A 146 -0.20 -8.11 -25.84
CA ALA A 146 -0.36 -9.52 -26.20
C ALA A 146 -1.77 -10.06 -25.90
N ASN A 147 -2.41 -9.59 -24.83
CA ASN A 147 -3.77 -9.96 -24.46
C ASN A 147 -4.61 -8.72 -24.04
N PRO A 148 -5.18 -7.98 -25.00
CA PRO A 148 -6.00 -6.80 -24.69
C PRO A 148 -7.27 -7.11 -23.87
N ASN A 149 -7.80 -8.34 -23.96
CA ASN A 149 -9.04 -8.74 -23.29
C ASN A 149 -8.93 -8.70 -21.76
N VAL A 150 -7.71 -8.75 -21.22
CA VAL A 150 -7.47 -8.56 -19.77
C VAL A 150 -8.04 -7.23 -19.27
N LEU A 151 -8.09 -6.20 -20.11
CA LEU A 151 -8.66 -4.90 -19.79
C LEU A 151 -10.19 -4.90 -19.67
N GLU A 152 -10.86 -5.97 -20.09
CA GLU A 152 -12.31 -6.15 -19.94
C GLU A 152 -12.65 -7.19 -18.87
N SER A 153 -11.65 -7.94 -18.38
CA SER A 153 -11.85 -8.96 -17.36
C SER A 153 -12.37 -8.38 -16.05
N THR A 154 -13.37 -9.08 -15.51
CA THR A 154 -13.92 -8.90 -14.16
C THR A 154 -13.40 -9.96 -13.17
N SER A 155 -12.63 -10.93 -13.66
CA SER A 155 -12.04 -11.99 -12.84
C SER A 155 -10.90 -11.42 -12.00
N ILE A 156 -11.14 -11.33 -10.68
CA ILE A 156 -10.14 -10.86 -9.72
C ILE A 156 -8.87 -11.72 -9.77
N LEU A 157 -9.02 -13.03 -9.96
CA LEU A 157 -7.91 -13.99 -10.08
C LEU A 157 -7.05 -13.72 -11.33
N GLU A 158 -7.70 -13.48 -12.47
CA GLU A 158 -7.02 -13.20 -13.73
C GLU A 158 -6.30 -11.85 -13.65
N LEU A 159 -6.97 -10.80 -13.19
CA LEU A 159 -6.38 -9.47 -13.01
C LEU A 159 -5.18 -9.52 -12.06
N TRP A 160 -5.27 -10.27 -10.96
CA TRP A 160 -4.16 -10.45 -10.02
C TRP A 160 -2.94 -11.06 -10.71
N LYS A 161 -3.14 -12.19 -11.39
CA LYS A 161 -2.04 -12.89 -12.06
C LYS A 161 -1.41 -12.02 -13.14
N THR A 162 -2.24 -11.52 -14.06
CA THR A 162 -1.79 -10.85 -15.28
C THR A 162 -1.29 -9.41 -15.06
N LEU A 163 -1.86 -8.67 -14.10
CA LEU A 163 -1.52 -7.26 -13.89
C LEU A 163 -0.60 -7.04 -12.68
N ILE A 164 -0.48 -7.99 -11.76
CA ILE A 164 0.36 -7.84 -10.56
C ILE A 164 1.49 -8.87 -10.56
N VAL A 165 1.18 -10.16 -10.55
CA VAL A 165 2.18 -11.22 -10.38
C VAL A 165 3.13 -11.32 -11.58
N ASP A 166 2.60 -11.49 -12.79
CA ASP A 166 3.42 -11.69 -13.99
C ASP A 166 4.33 -10.49 -14.29
N PRO A 167 3.88 -9.22 -14.15
CA PRO A 167 4.76 -8.07 -14.27
C PRO A 167 5.79 -7.96 -13.15
N ALA A 168 5.44 -8.31 -11.91
CA ALA A 168 6.36 -8.20 -10.77
C ALA A 168 7.58 -9.12 -10.89
N GLN A 169 7.49 -10.23 -11.63
CA GLN A 169 8.59 -11.18 -11.79
C GLN A 169 9.86 -10.57 -12.39
N VAL A 170 9.76 -9.47 -13.15
CA VAL A 170 10.95 -8.75 -13.66
C VAL A 170 11.84 -8.21 -12.55
N MET A 171 11.30 -8.09 -11.33
CA MET A 171 12.01 -7.58 -10.16
C MET A 171 12.55 -8.68 -9.25
N ALA A 172 12.37 -9.96 -9.57
CA ALA A 172 12.65 -11.06 -8.65
C ALA A 172 14.09 -11.09 -8.15
N ASP A 173 15.04 -10.81 -9.04
CA ASP A 173 16.48 -10.82 -8.73
C ASP A 173 17.06 -9.41 -8.55
N SER A 174 16.22 -8.37 -8.47
CA SER A 174 16.66 -6.98 -8.40
C SER A 174 17.25 -6.58 -7.03
N GLY A 175 16.93 -7.36 -5.97
CA GLY A 175 17.20 -7.00 -4.58
C GLY A 175 16.44 -5.76 -4.08
N GLN A 176 15.58 -5.16 -4.90
CA GLN A 176 14.79 -3.99 -4.51
C GLN A 176 13.60 -4.40 -3.65
N GLN A 177 13.30 -3.57 -2.65
CA GLN A 177 12.13 -3.73 -1.80
C GLN A 177 10.98 -2.84 -2.29
N VAL A 178 9.81 -3.43 -2.47
CA VAL A 178 8.60 -2.78 -2.99
C VAL A 178 7.48 -2.89 -1.97
N LEU A 179 6.98 -1.76 -1.48
CA LEU A 179 5.86 -1.71 -0.56
C LEU A 179 4.55 -1.47 -1.31
N ILE A 180 3.57 -2.34 -1.08
CA ILE A 180 2.18 -2.20 -1.49
C ILE A 180 1.32 -2.02 -0.23
N ILE A 181 0.55 -0.94 -0.17
CA ILE A 181 -0.38 -0.67 0.93
C ILE A 181 -1.83 -0.81 0.45
N ILE A 182 -2.61 -1.65 1.13
CA ILE A 182 -4.05 -1.81 0.94
C ILE A 182 -4.75 -1.35 2.22
N ASP A 183 -5.34 -0.16 2.18
CA ASP A 183 -5.99 0.43 3.34
C ASP A 183 -7.49 0.15 3.35
N ALA A 184 -8.04 -0.15 4.53
CA ALA A 184 -9.46 -0.38 4.78
C ALA A 184 -10.06 -1.54 3.97
N LEU A 185 -9.40 -2.71 3.93
CA LEU A 185 -9.86 -3.88 3.19
C LEU A 185 -11.31 -4.30 3.52
N ASP A 186 -11.79 -4.05 4.74
CA ASP A 186 -13.19 -4.23 5.16
C ASP A 186 -14.19 -3.33 4.43
N GLU A 187 -13.74 -2.43 3.58
CA GLU A 187 -14.54 -1.54 2.74
C GLU A 187 -14.49 -1.91 1.25
N SER A 188 -13.92 -3.07 0.91
CA SER A 188 -13.71 -3.55 -0.46
C SER A 188 -14.95 -4.13 -1.16
N GLY A 189 -16.10 -4.10 -0.52
CA GLY A 189 -17.38 -4.51 -1.08
C GLY A 189 -18.27 -5.22 -0.07
N LYS A 190 -19.40 -5.72 -0.56
CA LYS A 190 -20.33 -6.55 0.23
C LYS A 190 -19.71 -7.92 0.49
N ARG A 191 -20.12 -8.53 1.60
CA ARG A 191 -19.81 -9.93 1.90
C ARG A 191 -20.75 -10.81 1.10
N GLU A 192 -20.20 -11.53 0.14
CA GLU A 192 -20.92 -12.39 -0.79
C GLU A 192 -19.97 -13.53 -1.15
N GLU A 193 -20.43 -14.76 -0.96
CA GLU A 193 -19.67 -15.97 -1.32
C GLU A 193 -19.35 -15.94 -2.82
N ASP A 194 -18.10 -16.25 -3.18
CA ASP A 194 -17.58 -16.12 -4.54
C ASP A 194 -17.68 -14.70 -5.17
N GLY A 195 -18.05 -13.70 -4.37
CA GLY A 195 -18.12 -12.31 -4.78
C GLY A 195 -16.73 -11.68 -4.98
N PRO A 196 -16.64 -10.47 -5.56
CA PRO A 196 -15.37 -9.80 -5.80
C PRO A 196 -14.52 -9.57 -4.53
N ARG A 197 -15.16 -9.28 -3.41
CA ARG A 197 -14.51 -9.10 -2.11
C ARG A 197 -13.93 -10.41 -1.59
N ASP A 198 -14.71 -11.48 -1.61
CA ASP A 198 -14.28 -12.79 -1.15
C ASP A 198 -13.08 -13.30 -1.98
N LYS A 199 -13.14 -13.14 -3.31
CA LYS A 199 -12.01 -13.43 -4.21
C LYS A 199 -10.77 -12.60 -3.87
N LEU A 200 -10.94 -11.31 -3.56
CA LEU A 200 -9.81 -10.46 -3.14
C LEU A 200 -9.21 -10.92 -1.81
N LEU A 201 -10.05 -11.27 -0.82
CA LEU A 201 -9.58 -11.85 0.45
C LEU A 201 -8.79 -13.12 0.19
N SER A 202 -9.34 -14.07 -0.56
CA SER A 202 -8.64 -15.31 -0.92
C SER A 202 -7.26 -15.06 -1.54
N LEU A 203 -7.13 -14.09 -2.45
CA LEU A 203 -5.83 -13.70 -3.00
C LEU A 203 -4.85 -13.18 -1.93
N LEU A 204 -5.30 -12.23 -1.12
CA LEU A 204 -4.46 -11.54 -0.14
C LEU A 204 -4.03 -12.47 1.01
N PHE A 205 -4.84 -13.46 1.37
CA PHE A 205 -4.51 -14.41 2.43
C PHE A 205 -3.75 -15.64 1.93
N ASN A 206 -3.98 -16.07 0.69
CA ASN A 206 -3.45 -17.36 0.20
C ASN A 206 -2.39 -17.25 -0.89
N ARG A 207 -2.31 -16.14 -1.65
CA ARG A 207 -1.53 -16.08 -2.91
C ARG A 207 -0.47 -14.98 -2.96
N LEU A 208 -0.23 -14.26 -1.88
CA LEU A 208 0.84 -13.24 -1.85
C LEU A 208 2.25 -13.84 -1.97
N HIS A 209 2.42 -15.13 -1.70
CA HIS A 209 3.67 -15.87 -1.94
C HIS A 209 4.05 -15.96 -3.44
N GLU A 210 3.14 -15.64 -4.35
CA GLU A 210 3.42 -15.58 -5.80
C GLU A 210 4.19 -14.31 -6.19
N LEU A 211 4.19 -13.29 -5.33
CA LEU A 211 5.01 -12.09 -5.55
C LEU A 211 6.48 -12.39 -5.24
N PRO A 212 7.42 -11.68 -5.88
CA PRO A 212 8.83 -11.82 -5.54
C PRO A 212 9.12 -11.45 -4.07
N GLN A 213 10.19 -12.03 -3.50
CA GLN A 213 10.54 -11.87 -2.07
C GLN A 213 10.78 -10.41 -1.62
N GLY A 214 11.08 -9.51 -2.56
CA GLY A 214 11.22 -8.08 -2.30
C GLY A 214 9.90 -7.33 -2.12
N PHE A 215 8.74 -7.96 -2.35
CA PHE A 215 7.44 -7.31 -2.23
C PHE A 215 6.88 -7.45 -0.81
N HIS A 216 6.66 -6.31 -0.18
CA HIS A 216 6.05 -6.15 1.14
C HIS A 216 4.61 -5.68 0.96
N VAL A 217 3.64 -6.45 1.47
CA VAL A 217 2.22 -6.07 1.40
C VAL A 217 1.69 -5.76 2.79
N PHE A 218 1.34 -4.49 2.99
CA PHE A 218 0.78 -3.99 4.24
C PHE A 218 -0.72 -3.72 4.08
N ILE A 219 -1.53 -4.36 4.92
CA ILE A 219 -2.98 -4.35 4.84
C ILE A 219 -3.54 -3.77 6.13
N THR A 220 -4.59 -2.97 6.04
CA THR A 220 -5.41 -2.62 7.22
C THR A 220 -6.84 -3.11 7.03
N SER A 221 -7.46 -3.58 8.12
CA SER A 221 -8.86 -4.03 8.10
C SER A 221 -9.50 -3.95 9.48
N ARG A 222 -10.83 -3.87 9.52
CA ARG A 222 -11.61 -4.27 10.70
C ARG A 222 -11.66 -5.81 10.82
N PRO A 223 -11.87 -6.34 12.03
CA PRO A 223 -12.11 -7.77 12.27
C PRO A 223 -13.56 -8.13 11.86
N GLU A 224 -13.87 -7.95 10.58
CA GLU A 224 -15.13 -8.39 10.00
C GLU A 224 -15.15 -9.92 9.88
N ASN A 225 -16.31 -10.58 10.03
CA ASN A 225 -16.39 -12.05 10.13
C ASN A 225 -15.66 -12.76 8.98
N ASP A 226 -15.84 -12.31 7.75
CA ASP A 226 -15.17 -12.88 6.57
C ASP A 226 -13.64 -12.76 6.68
N VAL A 227 -13.14 -11.60 7.11
CA VAL A 227 -11.69 -11.39 7.37
C VAL A 227 -11.19 -12.33 8.47
N MET A 228 -11.98 -12.53 9.53
CA MET A 228 -11.62 -13.40 10.66
C MET A 228 -11.69 -14.89 10.29
N GLU A 229 -12.63 -15.29 9.45
CA GLU A 229 -12.75 -16.66 8.93
C GLU A 229 -11.50 -17.05 8.13
N TYR A 230 -11.02 -16.17 7.24
CA TYR A 230 -9.73 -16.39 6.56
C TYR A 230 -8.56 -16.51 7.54
N LEU A 231 -8.52 -15.67 8.59
CA LEU A 231 -7.45 -15.72 9.60
C LEU A 231 -7.47 -17.04 10.40
N GLN A 232 -8.63 -17.49 10.85
CA GLN A 232 -8.78 -18.73 11.60
C GLN A 232 -8.45 -19.96 10.74
N GLY A 233 -8.80 -19.92 9.45
CA GLY A 233 -8.40 -20.94 8.49
C GLY A 233 -6.87 -21.08 8.38
N GLN A 234 -6.12 -19.98 8.51
CA GLN A 234 -4.65 -20.00 8.48
C GLN A 234 -4.02 -20.58 9.76
N GLU A 235 -4.64 -20.38 10.92
CA GLU A 235 -4.15 -20.92 12.19
C GLU A 235 -4.20 -22.45 12.22
N SER A 236 -5.15 -23.04 11.47
CA SER A 236 -5.33 -24.49 11.36
C SER A 236 -4.32 -25.19 10.44
N LEU A 237 -3.52 -24.42 9.68
CA LEU A 237 -2.61 -24.94 8.65
C LEU A 237 -1.14 -25.03 9.10
N ASP A 238 -0.84 -24.86 10.40
CA ASP A 238 0.52 -24.85 11.02
C ASP A 238 1.51 -23.81 10.44
N THR A 239 1.19 -23.16 9.34
CA THR A 239 1.93 -22.06 8.73
C THR A 239 1.01 -20.86 8.57
N GLN A 240 1.00 -19.95 9.55
CA GLN A 240 0.27 -18.70 9.42
C GLN A 240 0.80 -17.92 8.19
N ALA A 241 0.05 -17.81 7.10
CA ALA A 241 0.54 -17.16 5.87
C ALA A 241 0.66 -15.63 6.00
N ILE A 242 0.00 -15.03 6.99
CA ILE A 242 -0.06 -13.58 7.23
C ILE A 242 0.32 -13.23 8.67
N GLN A 243 1.16 -12.21 8.85
CA GLN A 243 1.46 -11.67 10.18
C GLN A 243 0.36 -10.69 10.59
N VAL A 244 -0.21 -10.85 11.79
CA VAL A 244 -1.30 -9.99 12.28
C VAL A 244 -0.87 -9.18 13.50
N HIS A 245 -1.15 -7.88 13.47
CA HIS A 245 -1.07 -7.00 14.64
C HIS A 245 -2.46 -6.45 14.95
N TYR A 246 -2.90 -6.56 16.20
CA TYR A 246 -4.18 -6.02 16.64
C TYR A 246 -4.00 -4.66 17.31
N MET A 247 -4.80 -3.68 16.91
CA MET A 247 -4.82 -2.34 17.52
C MET A 247 -5.16 -2.39 19.03
N SER A 248 -5.92 -3.39 19.47
CA SER A 248 -6.24 -3.62 20.88
C SER A 248 -5.02 -3.96 21.73
N ASN A 249 -3.94 -4.46 21.12
CA ASN A 249 -2.74 -4.90 21.82
C ASN A 249 -1.68 -3.78 21.90
N ILE A 250 -1.96 -2.62 21.30
CA ILE A 250 -1.05 -1.47 21.29
C ILE A 250 -1.14 -0.76 22.66
N GLN A 251 -0.03 -0.81 23.39
CA GLN A 251 0.15 -0.10 24.65
C GLN A 251 0.27 1.41 24.42
N GLY A 252 0.00 2.22 25.45
CA GLY A 252 0.15 3.67 25.35
C GLY A 252 -0.93 4.39 24.53
N THR A 253 -1.97 3.70 24.05
CA THR A 253 -3.04 4.31 23.23
C THR A 253 -3.67 5.54 23.89
N ASN A 254 -3.87 5.53 25.21
CA ASN A 254 -4.43 6.68 25.92
C ASN A 254 -3.47 7.88 25.96
N ASP A 255 -2.16 7.63 26.10
CA ASP A 255 -1.13 8.67 26.05
C ASP A 255 -1.04 9.28 24.64
N ASP A 256 -1.11 8.44 23.60
CA ASP A 256 -1.16 8.90 22.21
C ASP A 256 -2.39 9.80 21.95
N ILE A 257 -3.55 9.41 22.48
CA ILE A 257 -4.79 10.20 22.35
C ILE A 257 -4.66 11.53 23.10
N TYR A 258 -4.07 11.52 24.30
CA TYR A 258 -3.79 12.73 25.06
C TYR A 258 -2.89 13.68 24.26
N LYS A 259 -1.76 13.19 23.72
CA LYS A 259 -0.86 13.98 22.85
C LYS A 259 -1.61 14.56 21.64
N TYR A 260 -2.49 13.75 21.02
CA TYR A 260 -3.32 14.20 19.90
C TYR A 260 -4.27 15.34 20.29
N VAL A 261 -5.02 15.18 21.37
CA VAL A 261 -5.94 16.22 21.88
C VAL A 261 -5.15 17.48 22.23
N TYR A 262 -4.07 17.34 22.99
CA TYR A 262 -3.21 18.45 23.41
C TYR A 262 -2.65 19.22 22.23
N SER A 263 -2.04 18.53 21.25
CA SER A 263 -1.48 19.16 20.04
C SER A 263 -2.54 19.96 19.27
N ARG A 264 -3.75 19.41 19.15
CA ARG A 264 -4.84 20.07 18.43
C ARG A 264 -5.38 21.30 19.15
N MET A 265 -5.42 21.26 20.48
CA MET A 265 -5.85 22.40 21.29
C MET A 265 -4.83 23.53 21.27
N MET A 266 -3.54 23.21 21.40
CA MET A 266 -2.48 24.23 21.36
C MET A 266 -2.34 24.92 19.99
N LYS A 267 -2.78 24.26 18.91
CA LYS A 267 -2.84 24.89 17.57
C LYS A 267 -4.02 25.86 17.41
N LYS A 268 -5.04 25.81 18.26
CA LYS A 268 -6.22 26.68 18.21
C LYS A 268 -6.04 27.86 19.18
N THR A 269 -5.43 28.94 18.69
CA THR A 269 -5.17 30.18 19.44
C THR A 269 -6.42 30.96 19.91
N VAL A 270 -7.64 30.54 19.50
CA VAL A 270 -8.87 31.35 19.63
C VAL A 270 -9.82 30.86 20.74
N LEU A 271 -9.74 29.59 21.13
CA LEU A 271 -10.47 29.06 22.27
C LEU A 271 -9.46 29.00 23.42
N GLY A 272 -9.69 29.77 24.48
CA GLY A 272 -8.76 29.88 25.61
C GLY A 272 -8.11 28.54 25.93
N ASN A 273 -6.77 28.54 26.01
CA ASN A 273 -5.95 27.34 26.11
C ASN A 273 -6.54 26.40 27.18
N LEU A 274 -7.04 25.24 26.76
CA LEU A 274 -7.45 24.21 27.72
C LEU A 274 -6.24 23.86 28.57
N GLU A 275 -6.45 23.77 29.89
CA GLU A 275 -5.43 23.31 30.79
C GLU A 275 -5.08 21.84 30.53
N GLU A 276 -3.87 21.43 30.90
CA GLU A 276 -3.38 20.06 30.71
C GLU A 276 -4.34 19.01 31.27
N HIS A 277 -4.92 19.29 32.44
CA HIS A 277 -5.87 18.40 33.11
C HIS A 277 -7.16 18.20 32.29
N GLN A 278 -7.62 19.22 31.57
CA GLN A 278 -8.81 19.14 30.72
C GLN A 278 -8.54 18.30 29.48
N CYS A 279 -7.33 18.41 28.90
CA CYS A 279 -6.90 17.56 27.79
C CYS A 279 -6.86 16.08 28.18
N LYS A 280 -6.40 15.77 29.41
CA LYS A 280 -6.41 14.39 29.94
C LYS A 280 -7.85 13.85 30.08
N ILE A 281 -8.77 14.63 30.65
CA ILE A 281 -10.18 14.23 30.77
C ILE A 281 -10.81 13.97 29.40
N LEU A 282 -10.53 14.82 28.40
CA LEU A 282 -11.03 14.61 27.03
C LEU A 282 -10.46 13.33 26.40
N ALA A 283 -9.18 13.04 26.63
CA ALA A 283 -8.53 11.83 26.14
C ALA A 283 -9.12 10.57 26.80
N GLU A 284 -9.35 10.59 28.11
CA GLU A 284 -10.03 9.51 28.83
C GLU A 284 -11.45 9.26 28.29
N LYS A 285 -12.22 10.34 28.08
CA LYS A 285 -13.57 10.27 27.52
C LYS A 285 -13.61 9.77 26.07
N ALA A 286 -12.52 9.85 25.33
CA ALA A 286 -12.42 9.27 23.99
C ALA A 286 -12.35 7.73 23.99
N GLY A 287 -12.14 7.11 25.16
CA GLY A 287 -12.29 5.67 25.36
C GLY A 287 -11.37 4.81 24.49
N GLY A 288 -10.17 5.31 24.16
CA GLY A 288 -9.22 4.59 23.29
C GLY A 288 -9.43 4.81 21.79
N PHE A 289 -10.33 5.70 21.35
CA PHE A 289 -10.58 5.96 19.93
C PHE A 289 -10.23 7.40 19.50
N PHE A 290 -9.36 7.52 18.51
CA PHE A 290 -8.96 8.80 17.91
C PHE A 290 -10.11 9.53 17.24
N GLN A 291 -11.11 8.81 16.71
CA GLN A 291 -12.27 9.43 16.11
C GLN A 291 -13.10 10.22 17.15
N TRP A 292 -13.28 9.68 18.35
CA TRP A 292 -13.95 10.40 19.43
C TRP A 292 -13.10 11.56 19.91
N ALA A 293 -11.79 11.35 20.07
CA ALA A 293 -10.84 12.42 20.39
C ALA A 293 -10.94 13.56 19.37
N ASN A 294 -11.03 13.27 18.07
CA ASN A 294 -11.20 14.24 17.01
C ASN A 294 -12.53 15.01 17.12
N ILE A 295 -13.63 14.34 17.43
CA ILE A 295 -14.94 14.99 17.58
C ILE A 295 -14.94 15.93 18.80
N VAL A 296 -14.50 15.45 19.97
CA VAL A 296 -14.49 16.27 21.19
C VAL A 296 -13.48 17.42 21.13
N SER A 297 -12.46 17.30 20.27
CA SER A 297 -11.50 18.36 19.97
C SER A 297 -11.86 19.20 18.73
N ALA A 298 -12.92 18.83 18.00
CA ALA A 298 -13.48 19.59 16.90
C ALA A 298 -14.59 20.51 17.42
N THR A 299 -14.22 21.53 18.16
CA THR A 299 -15.11 22.65 18.43
C THR A 299 -15.31 23.47 17.15
N ARG A 300 -16.60 23.67 16.82
CA ARG A 300 -17.13 24.65 15.85
C ARG A 300 -16.67 26.06 16.21
#